data_AF-A0A3C0ECP8-F1
#
_entry.id   AF-A0A3C0ECP8-F1
#
_cell.length_a   1.000
_cell.length_b   1.000
_cell.length_c   1.000
_cell.angle_alpha   90.00
_cell.angle_beta   90.00
_cell.angle_gamma   90.00
#
_symmetry.space_group_name_H-M   'P 1'
#
loop_
_entity.id
_entity.type
_entity.pdbx_description
1 polymer ?
#
loop_
_entity_poly.entity_id
_entity_poly.type
_entity_poly.pdbx_seq_one_letter_code
_entity_poly.pdbx_strand_id
1 'polypeptide(L)'
;MLQTRNLVALMQRYSIFLILGVFAGMLAANIGPHWYEEIVDYHVFGDSAVLFGHTITAHFLINSIFMVFFFGVATKEITESILPGGALNPVNKAINPILGTIGGVLGPAGMYLLLAFVFYGGTADFGTVANGWAIPTATDIA
;
A
#
# COMPACT_ATOMS: atom_id res chain seq x y z
N MET A 1 -14.80 -17.24 -26.19
CA MET A 1 -13.41 -16.81 -25.89
C MET A 1 -13.17 -15.31 -26.06
N LEU A 2 -13.49 -14.68 -27.20
CA LEU A 2 -13.30 -13.23 -27.40
C LEU A 2 -14.06 -12.35 -26.40
N GLN A 3 -15.33 -12.67 -26.12
CA GLN A 3 -16.17 -11.90 -25.21
C GLN A 3 -15.70 -11.96 -23.75
N THR A 4 -15.20 -13.11 -23.30
CA THR A 4 -14.66 -13.31 -21.96
C THR A 4 -13.35 -12.54 -21.75
N ARG A 5 -12.49 -12.45 -22.77
CA ARG A 5 -11.26 -11.63 -22.70
C ARG A 5 -11.57 -10.14 -22.59
N ASN A 6 -12.60 -9.67 -23.28
CA ASN A 6 -13.06 -8.28 -23.18
C ASN A 6 -13.64 -7.97 -21.79
N LEU A 7 -14.36 -8.92 -21.19
CA LEU A 7 -14.91 -8.75 -19.84
C LEU A 7 -13.81 -8.71 -18.79
N VAL A 8 -12.83 -9.62 -18.84
CA VAL A 8 -11.68 -9.61 -17.92
C VAL A 8 -10.86 -8.32 -18.08
N ALA A 9 -10.61 -7.88 -19.31
CA ALA A 9 -9.89 -6.63 -19.58
C ALA A 9 -10.65 -5.40 -19.04
N LEU A 10 -11.99 -5.41 -19.12
CA LEU A 10 -12.83 -4.37 -18.53
C LEU A 10 -12.72 -4.37 -17.00
N MET A 11 -12.79 -5.55 -16.38
CA MET A 11 -12.69 -5.69 -14.91
C MET A 11 -11.32 -5.28 -14.38
N GLN A 12 -10.25 -5.57 -15.12
CA GLN A 12 -8.89 -5.12 -14.80
C GLN A 12 -8.73 -3.61 -14.98
N ARG A 13 -9.25 -3.04 -16.07
CA ARG A 13 -9.17 -1.60 -16.35
C ARG A 13 -9.82 -0.72 -15.27
N TYR A 14 -10.88 -1.20 -14.65
CA TYR A 14 -11.62 -0.46 -13.62
C TYR A 14 -11.34 -0.99 -12.20
N SER A 15 -10.30 -1.80 -12.02
CA SER A 15 -9.88 -2.38 -10.73
C SER A 15 -11.05 -3.00 -9.94
N ILE A 16 -12.01 -3.61 -10.65
CA ILE A 16 -13.31 -4.05 -10.08
C ILE A 16 -13.08 -5.08 -8.96
N PHE A 17 -12.10 -5.96 -9.13
CA PHE A 17 -11.77 -6.96 -8.12
C PHE A 17 -11.25 -6.33 -6.81
N LEU A 18 -10.45 -5.27 -6.91
CA LEU A 18 -9.93 -4.56 -5.74
C LEU A 18 -11.07 -3.86 -4.99
N ILE A 19 -11.94 -3.16 -5.72
CA ILE A 19 -13.10 -2.48 -5.13
C ILE A 19 -14.03 -3.48 -4.45
N LEU A 20 -14.34 -4.62 -5.09
CA LEU A 20 -15.15 -5.69 -4.49
C LEU A 20 -14.50 -6.26 -3.23
N GLY A 21 -13.18 -6.43 -3.22
CA GLY A 21 -12.42 -6.86 -2.04
C GLY A 21 -12.55 -5.89 -0.87
N VAL A 22 -12.43 -4.59 -1.13
CA VAL A 22 -12.64 -3.53 -0.11
C VAL A 22 -14.05 -3.60 0.46
N PHE A 23 -15.09 -3.67 -0.39
CA PHE A 23 -16.47 -3.79 0.07
C PHE A 23 -16.72 -5.05 0.87
N ALA A 24 -16.20 -6.20 0.42
CA ALA A 24 -16.33 -7.46 1.14
C ALA A 24 -15.63 -7.41 2.50
N GLY A 25 -14.42 -6.85 2.58
CA GLY A 25 -13.68 -6.65 3.83
C GLY A 25 -14.42 -5.73 4.80
N MET A 26 -14.94 -4.59 4.30
CA MET A 26 -15.78 -3.69 5.10
C MET A 26 -17.03 -4.40 5.61
N LEU A 27 -17.76 -5.14 4.78
CA LEU A 27 -18.95 -5.88 5.20
C LEU A 27 -18.61 -6.93 6.26
N ALA A 28 -17.55 -7.71 6.07
CA ALA A 28 -17.10 -8.72 7.02
C ALA A 28 -16.77 -8.09 8.39
N ALA A 29 -16.00 -6.99 8.39
CA ALA A 29 -15.61 -6.28 9.60
C ALA A 29 -16.81 -5.66 10.35
N ASN A 30 -17.88 -5.29 9.65
CA ASN A 30 -19.07 -4.69 10.27
C ASN A 30 -20.14 -5.71 10.70
N ILE A 31 -20.26 -6.85 10.02
CA ILE A 31 -21.27 -7.88 10.35
C ILE A 31 -20.82 -8.73 11.55
N GLY A 32 -19.54 -9.07 11.62
CA GLY A 32 -19.00 -9.92 12.69
C GLY A 32 -17.60 -9.48 13.08
N PRO A 33 -17.45 -8.37 13.84
CA PRO A 33 -16.14 -7.81 14.18
C PRO A 33 -15.22 -8.82 14.87
N HIS A 34 -15.75 -9.56 15.85
CA HIS A 34 -14.96 -10.53 16.61
C HIS A 34 -14.47 -11.69 15.74
N TRP A 35 -15.34 -12.22 14.87
CA TRP A 35 -14.97 -13.27 13.92
C TRP A 35 -13.93 -12.78 12.90
N TYR A 36 -14.05 -11.53 12.46
CA TYR A 36 -13.09 -10.92 11.55
C TYR A 36 -11.71 -10.74 12.22
N GLU A 37 -11.68 -10.23 13.45
CA GLU A 37 -10.44 -10.09 14.23
C GLU A 37 -9.76 -11.46 14.49
N GLU A 38 -10.53 -12.48 14.87
CA GLU A 38 -9.99 -13.84 15.06
C GLU A 38 -9.34 -14.41 13.80
N ILE A 39 -9.89 -14.13 12.62
CA ILE A 39 -9.30 -14.55 11.34
C ILE A 39 -8.03 -13.77 11.03
N VAL A 40 -8.06 -12.45 11.22
CA VAL A 40 -6.93 -11.56 10.92
C VAL A 40 -5.73 -11.87 11.82
N ASP A 41 -5.98 -12.13 13.10
CA ASP A 41 -4.96 -12.46 14.10
C ASP A 41 -4.74 -13.97 14.27
N TYR A 42 -5.30 -14.79 13.37
CA TYR A 42 -5.13 -16.24 13.43
C TYR A 42 -3.66 -16.63 13.29
N HIS A 43 -3.16 -17.36 14.29
CA HIS A 43 -1.77 -17.84 14.33
C HIS A 43 -1.63 -19.09 13.46
N VAL A 44 -1.21 -18.89 12.21
CA VAL A 44 -1.21 -19.94 11.17
C VAL A 44 -0.33 -21.14 11.54
N PHE A 45 0.76 -20.90 12.27
CA PHE A 45 1.74 -21.91 12.67
C PHE A 45 1.81 -22.14 14.19
N GLY A 46 0.78 -21.69 14.94
CA GLY A 46 0.71 -21.75 16.40
C GLY A 46 1.44 -20.61 17.12
N ASP A 47 1.13 -20.42 18.41
CA ASP A 47 1.54 -19.25 19.20
C ASP A 47 3.06 -19.10 19.37
N SER A 48 3.81 -20.20 19.27
CA SER A 48 5.26 -20.24 19.43
C SER A 48 6.05 -20.03 18.12
N ALA A 49 5.37 -19.92 16.97
CA ALA A 49 6.02 -19.68 15.70
C ALA A 49 6.29 -18.18 15.50
N VAL A 50 7.57 -17.80 15.58
CA VAL A 50 8.03 -16.42 15.44
C VAL A 50 8.95 -16.31 14.23
N LEU A 51 8.67 -15.36 13.34
CA LEU A 51 9.51 -15.01 12.20
C LEU A 51 10.02 -13.58 12.37
N PHE A 52 11.34 -13.38 12.39
CA PHE A 52 11.97 -12.05 12.59
C PHE A 52 11.47 -11.30 13.85
N GLY A 53 11.08 -12.01 14.92
CA GLY A 53 10.56 -11.40 16.15
C GLY A 53 9.07 -11.08 16.13
N HIS A 54 8.36 -11.39 15.05
CA HIS A 54 6.91 -11.22 14.92
C HIS A 54 6.19 -12.57 14.92
N THR A 55 5.05 -12.64 15.61
CA THR A 55 4.15 -13.81 15.53
C THR A 55 3.62 -13.95 14.11
N ILE A 56 3.57 -15.18 13.60
CA ILE A 56 3.10 -15.43 12.25
C ILE A 56 1.57 -15.49 12.25
N THR A 57 0.94 -14.32 12.22
CA THR A 57 -0.50 -14.17 12.04
C THR A 57 -0.88 -14.19 10.56
N ALA A 58 -2.17 -14.45 10.27
CA ALA A 58 -2.70 -14.32 8.91
C ALA A 58 -2.49 -12.91 8.36
N HIS A 59 -2.68 -11.87 9.18
CA HIS A 59 -2.40 -10.49 8.83
C HIS A 59 -0.93 -10.28 8.44
N PHE A 60 0.02 -10.76 9.25
CA PHE A 60 1.44 -10.63 8.96
C PHE A 60 1.79 -11.34 7.64
N LEU A 61 1.30 -12.55 7.44
CA LEU A 61 1.57 -13.32 6.22
C LEU A 61 1.08 -12.57 4.98
N ILE A 62 -0.18 -12.13 5.00
CA ILE A 62 -0.80 -11.44 3.86
C ILE A 62 -0.13 -10.09 3.64
N ASN A 63 0.01 -9.27 4.68
CA ASN A 63 0.58 -7.93 4.56
C ASN A 63 2.06 -7.99 4.16
N SER A 64 2.89 -8.76 4.85
CA SER A 64 4.34 -8.75 4.58
C SER A 64 4.71 -9.55 3.33
N ILE A 65 4.20 -10.77 3.13
CA ILE A 65 4.60 -11.58 1.98
C ILE A 65 4.03 -11.03 0.68
N PHE A 66 2.76 -10.60 0.64
CA PHE A 66 2.22 -10.03 -0.60
C PHE A 66 2.87 -8.69 -0.92
N MET A 67 3.24 -7.89 0.08
CA MET A 67 4.01 -6.67 -0.16
C MET A 67 5.39 -6.96 -0.74
N VAL A 68 6.06 -8.06 -0.36
CA VAL A 68 7.32 -8.48 -1.00
C VAL A 68 7.10 -8.76 -2.48
N PHE A 69 6.04 -9.49 -2.86
CA PHE A 69 5.72 -9.73 -4.26
C PHE A 69 5.37 -8.44 -5.01
N PHE A 70 4.55 -7.58 -4.41
CA PHE A 70 4.16 -6.29 -5.00
C PHE A 70 5.38 -5.41 -5.25
N PHE A 71 6.25 -5.21 -4.27
CA PHE A 71 7.48 -4.44 -4.44
C PHE A 71 8.48 -5.09 -5.39
N GLY A 72 8.49 -6.42 -5.48
CA GLY A 72 9.25 -7.15 -6.49
C GLY A 72 8.82 -6.79 -7.92
N VAL A 73 7.51 -6.77 -8.18
CA VAL A 73 6.96 -6.32 -9.47
C VAL A 73 7.24 -4.84 -9.71
N ALA A 74 7.02 -3.98 -8.71
CA ALA A 74 7.29 -2.54 -8.83
C ALA A 74 8.77 -2.27 -9.16
N THR A 75 9.69 -3.00 -8.54
CA THR A 75 11.14 -2.88 -8.78
C THR A 75 11.50 -3.31 -10.20
N LYS A 76 10.88 -4.39 -10.71
CA LYS A 76 11.01 -4.81 -12.10
C LYS A 76 10.56 -3.71 -13.06
N GLU A 77 9.39 -3.11 -12.84
CA GLU A 77 8.86 -2.02 -13.69
C GLU A 77 9.75 -0.76 -13.67
N ILE A 78 10.28 -0.40 -12.50
CA ILE A 78 11.25 0.70 -12.37
C ILE A 78 12.52 0.39 -13.16
N THR A 79 13.05 -0.83 -13.03
CA THR A 79 14.26 -1.25 -13.75
C THR A 79 14.07 -1.18 -15.25
N GLU A 80 12.94 -1.70 -15.77
CA GLU A 80 12.60 -1.61 -17.19
C GLU A 80 12.42 -0.17 -17.68
N SER A 81 11.85 0.69 -16.84
CA SER A 81 11.68 2.11 -17.17
C SER A 81 12.99 2.85 -17.35
N ILE A 82 14.07 2.40 -16.70
CA ILE A 82 15.41 3.01 -16.77
C ILE A 82 16.24 2.43 -17.94
N LEU A 83 15.90 1.25 -18.46
CA LEU A 83 16.61 0.64 -19.60
C LEU A 83 16.44 1.45 -20.90
N PRO A 84 17.33 1.25 -21.90
CA PRO A 84 17.22 1.93 -23.19
C PRO A 84 15.86 1.71 -23.86
N GLY A 85 15.12 2.80 -24.10
CA GLY A 85 13.77 2.79 -24.65
C GLY A 85 12.65 2.83 -23.60
N GLY A 86 12.99 2.72 -22.30
CA GLY A 86 12.07 2.88 -21.19
C GLY A 86 11.64 4.33 -20.95
N ALA A 87 10.59 4.51 -20.14
CA ALA A 87 9.95 5.81 -19.91
C ALA A 87 10.85 6.85 -19.22
N LEU A 88 11.84 6.39 -18.44
CA LEU A 88 12.80 7.22 -17.70
C LEU A 88 14.16 7.30 -18.42
N ASN A 89 14.28 6.76 -19.64
CA ASN A 89 15.49 6.84 -20.45
C ASN A 89 15.24 7.64 -21.77
N PRO A 90 16.10 8.62 -22.12
CA PRO A 90 17.31 9.03 -21.42
C PRO A 90 17.02 9.81 -20.13
N VAL A 91 18.04 10.02 -19.30
CA VAL A 91 17.94 10.70 -17.98
C VAL A 91 17.20 12.05 -18.05
N ASN A 92 17.29 12.76 -19.17
CA ASN A 92 16.57 14.01 -19.37
C ASN A 92 15.03 13.86 -19.27
N LYS A 93 14.47 12.70 -19.65
CA LYS A 93 13.05 12.40 -19.49
C LYS A 93 12.67 12.09 -18.04
N ALA A 94 13.61 11.63 -17.22
CA ALA A 94 13.35 11.29 -15.83
C ALA A 94 13.23 12.52 -14.92
N ILE A 95 13.78 13.67 -15.31
CA ILE A 95 13.81 14.89 -14.48
C ILE A 95 12.40 15.35 -14.09
N ASN A 96 11.47 15.46 -15.05
CA ASN A 96 10.11 15.92 -14.76
C ASN A 96 9.36 14.95 -13.83
N PRO A 97 9.33 13.62 -14.09
CA PRO A 97 8.78 12.65 -13.15
C PRO A 97 9.40 12.73 -11.75
N ILE A 98 10.73 12.83 -11.64
CA ILE A 98 11.42 12.90 -10.35
C ILE A 98 11.02 14.17 -9.57
N LEU A 99 10.98 15.32 -10.22
CA LEU A 99 10.55 16.55 -9.57
C LEU A 99 9.07 16.47 -9.15
N GLY A 100 8.23 15.86 -9.99
CA GLY A 100 6.83 15.59 -9.67
C GLY A 100 6.66 14.69 -8.44
N THR A 101 7.42 13.59 -8.34
CA THR A 101 7.35 12.68 -7.19
C THR A 101 7.91 13.32 -5.92
N ILE A 102 9.01 14.08 -6.01
CA ILE A 102 9.53 14.84 -4.86
C ILE A 102 8.46 15.80 -4.33
N GLY A 103 7.80 16.57 -5.19
CA GLY A 103 6.70 17.44 -4.79
C GLY A 103 5.51 16.67 -4.22
N GLY A 104 5.14 15.55 -4.86
CA GLY A 104 4.05 14.67 -4.42
C GLY A 104 4.30 13.96 -3.09
N VAL A 105 5.55 13.85 -2.64
CA VAL A 105 5.91 13.31 -1.32
C VAL A 105 6.05 14.44 -0.30
N LEU A 106 6.88 15.45 -0.59
CA LEU A 106 7.19 16.52 0.37
C LEU A 106 5.96 17.38 0.70
N GLY A 107 5.10 17.63 -0.28
CA GLY A 107 3.89 18.43 -0.09
C GLY A 107 2.94 17.80 0.94
N PRO A 108 2.41 16.58 0.68
CA PRO A 108 1.51 15.91 1.62
C PRO A 108 2.16 15.58 2.96
N ALA A 109 3.42 15.16 2.98
CA ALA A 109 4.15 14.91 4.23
C ALA A 109 4.28 16.18 5.09
N GLY A 110 4.69 17.29 4.47
CA GLY A 110 4.82 18.58 5.15
C GLY A 110 3.48 19.11 5.66
N MET A 111 2.43 19.01 4.84
CA MET A 111 1.08 19.39 5.25
C MET A 111 0.60 18.55 6.45
N TYR A 112 0.80 17.22 6.41
CA TYR A 112 0.42 16.34 7.51
C TYR A 112 1.16 16.67 8.80
N LEU A 113 2.48 16.84 8.74
CA LEU A 113 3.28 17.17 9.92
C LEU A 113 2.91 18.54 10.49
N LEU A 114 2.59 19.51 9.63
CA LEU A 114 2.07 20.81 10.05
C LEU A 114 0.74 20.65 10.79
N LEU A 115 -0.21 19.89 10.24
CA LEU A 115 -1.50 19.66 10.92
C LEU A 115 -1.31 18.88 12.23
N ALA A 116 -0.47 17.85 12.24
CA ALA A 116 -0.13 17.11 13.45
C ALA A 116 0.44 18.04 14.52
N PHE A 117 1.33 18.97 14.15
CA PHE A 117 1.87 19.96 15.07
C PHE A 117 0.81 20.97 15.55
N VAL A 118 -0.06 21.46 14.66
CA VAL A 118 -1.11 22.44 15.01
C VAL A 118 -2.12 21.86 16.00
N PHE A 119 -2.54 20.60 15.81
CA PHE A 119 -3.58 19.98 16.62
C PHE A 119 -3.04 19.23 17.85
N TYR A 120 -1.83 18.66 17.76
CA TYR A 120 -1.25 17.82 18.82
C TYR A 120 0.03 18.40 19.42
N GLY A 121 0.53 19.53 18.94
CA GLY A 121 1.74 20.19 19.45
C GLY A 121 1.63 20.49 20.94
N GLY A 122 2.52 19.90 21.74
CA GLY A 122 2.50 20.02 23.21
C GLY A 122 1.70 18.95 23.95
N THR A 123 1.05 18.03 23.23
CA THR A 123 0.45 16.82 23.81
C THR A 123 1.46 15.67 23.83
N ALA A 124 1.22 14.67 24.68
CA ALA A 124 2.03 13.44 24.70
C ALA A 124 1.90 12.64 23.40
N ASP A 125 0.80 12.81 22.66
CA ASP A 125 0.46 12.01 21.48
C ASP A 125 1.11 12.51 20.18
N PHE A 126 1.75 13.70 20.19
CA PHE A 126 2.37 14.28 19.00
C PHE A 126 3.33 13.31 18.31
N GLY A 127 4.18 12.62 19.07
CA GLY A 127 5.15 11.67 18.51
C GLY A 127 4.47 10.50 17.78
N THR A 128 3.41 9.95 18.37
CA THR A 128 2.65 8.83 17.79
C THR A 128 1.98 9.26 16.48
N VAL A 129 1.34 10.42 16.47
CA VAL A 129 0.67 10.94 15.26
C VAL A 129 1.69 11.34 14.20
N ALA A 130 2.78 12.03 14.56
CA ALA A 130 3.80 12.47 13.61
C ALA A 130 4.48 11.30 12.86
N ASN A 131 4.55 10.10 13.45
CA ASN A 131 5.05 8.91 12.77
C ASN A 131 4.23 8.51 11.53
N GLY A 132 2.99 8.98 11.42
CA GLY A 132 2.11 8.75 10.27
C GLY A 132 2.40 9.61 9.03
N TRP A 133 3.50 10.37 8.99
CA TRP A 133 3.80 11.33 7.91
C TRP A 133 3.84 10.73 6.50
N ALA A 134 4.13 9.45 6.37
CA ALA A 134 4.22 8.77 5.08
C ALA A 134 2.84 8.32 4.53
N ILE A 135 1.81 8.19 5.38
CA ILE A 135 0.45 7.77 5.00
C ILE A 135 -0.12 8.61 3.83
N PRO A 136 -0.11 9.95 3.85
CA PRO A 136 -0.68 10.76 2.77
C PRO A 136 0.19 10.83 1.51
N THR A 137 1.39 10.25 1.53
CA THR A 137 2.31 10.27 0.38
C THR A 137 2.18 9.03 -0.51
N ALA A 138 1.59 7.95 0.03
CA ALA A 138 1.37 6.73 -0.71
C ALA A 138 0.29 6.94 -1.79
N THR A 139 0.58 6.50 -3.01
CA THR A 139 -0.37 6.49 -4.13
C THR A 139 -0.59 5.05 -4.57
N ASP A 140 -1.84 4.61 -4.61
CA ASP A 140 -2.19 3.30 -5.14
C ASP A 140 -2.03 3.28 -6.67
N ILE A 141 -1.24 2.34 -7.18
CA ILE A 141 -0.87 2.20 -8.60
C ILE A 141 -1.70 1.13 -9.33
N ALA A 142 -2.53 0.37 -8.60
CA ALA A 142 -3.21 -0.83 -9.06
C ALA A 142 -4.44 -0.60 -9.96
#